data_AF-A0A3B9EPX7-F1
#
_entry.id   AF-A0A3B9EPX7-F1
#
_cell.length_a   1.000
_cell.length_b   1.000
_cell.length_c   1.000
_cell.angle_alpha   90.00
_cell.angle_beta   90.00
_cell.angle_gamma   90.00
#
_symmetry.space_group_name_H-M   'P 1'
#
loop_
_entity.id
_entity.type
_entity.pdbx_description
1 polymer ?
#
loop_
_entity_poly.entity_id
_entity_poly.type
_entity_poly.pdbx_seq_one_letter_code
_entity_poly.pdbx_strand_id
1 'polypeptide(L)' 'AKPVWNLIPKTPDWRWDLEREDSAWYPTMRLYRQDAFGDWAGVIAKVAHDLGGFRPPAGEEGKKRRGLTRLLPWKR' A
#
# COMPACT_ATOMS: atom_id res chain seq x y z
N ALA A 1 -5.32 12.07 5.60
CA ALA A 1 -5.40 10.72 5.01
C ALA A 1 -3.98 10.16 4.90
N LYS A 2 -3.79 8.84 5.02
CA LYS A 2 -2.44 8.23 4.98
C LYS A 2 -2.10 7.79 3.55
N PRO A 3 -0.90 8.11 3.04
CA PRO A 3 -0.46 7.58 1.76
C PRO A 3 -0.22 6.07 1.87
N VAL A 4 -0.56 5.34 0.80
CA VAL A 4 -0.41 3.88 0.73
C VAL A 4 0.24 3.53 -0.60
N TRP A 5 1.24 2.64 -0.57
CA TRP A 5 1.87 2.04 -1.74
C TRP A 5 1.40 0.59 -1.81
N ASN A 6 0.59 0.27 -2.82
CA ASN A 6 0.05 -1.07 -3.00
C ASN A 6 0.73 -1.75 -4.19
N LEU A 7 1.39 -2.86 -3.93
CA LEU A 7 2.12 -3.63 -4.95
C LEU A 7 1.17 -4.71 -5.49
N ILE A 8 0.95 -4.72 -6.81
CA ILE A 8 -0.03 -5.58 -7.46
C ILE A 8 0.62 -6.42 -8.58
N PRO A 9 0.12 -7.65 -8.81
CA PRO A 9 0.68 -8.52 -9.86
C PRO A 9 0.39 -7.96 -11.25
N LYS A 10 1.06 -8.53 -12.28
CA LYS A 10 0.86 -8.13 -13.69
C LYS A 10 -0.61 -8.16 -14.11
N THR A 11 -1.35 -9.17 -13.67
CA THR A 11 -2.81 -9.33 -13.88
C THR A 11 -3.53 -9.14 -12.56
N PRO A 12 -3.84 -7.88 -12.18
CA PRO A 12 -4.54 -7.62 -10.94
C PRO A 12 -6.03 -7.99 -11.04
N ASP A 13 -6.69 -8.11 -9.89
CA ASP A 13 -8.14 -8.19 -9.85
C ASP A 13 -8.80 -6.87 -10.27
N TRP A 14 -10.11 -6.94 -10.58
CA TRP A 14 -10.89 -5.84 -11.15
C TRP A 14 -10.91 -4.55 -10.31
N ARG A 15 -10.52 -4.61 -9.04
CA ARG A 15 -10.50 -3.45 -8.13
C ARG A 15 -9.40 -2.45 -8.43
N TRP A 16 -8.34 -2.89 -9.09
CA TRP A 16 -7.09 -2.12 -9.17
C TRP A 16 -6.88 -1.43 -10.50
N ASP A 17 -7.88 -1.47 -11.39
CA ASP A 17 -7.84 -0.84 -12.71
C ASP A 17 -6.63 -1.31 -13.57
N LEU A 18 -6.66 -1.06 -14.87
CA LEU A 18 -5.57 -1.41 -15.78
C LEU A 18 -4.84 -0.18 -16.32
N GLU A 19 -5.48 0.98 -16.34
CA GLU A 19 -4.95 2.15 -17.06
C GLU A 19 -4.43 3.24 -16.13
N ARG A 20 -4.65 3.11 -14.83
CA ARG A 20 -4.26 4.10 -13.81
C ARG A 20 -3.37 3.54 -12.72
N GLU A 21 -2.66 4.47 -12.08
CA GLU A 21 -1.66 4.21 -11.03
C GLU A 21 -2.19 4.55 -9.63
N ASP A 22 -3.47 4.86 -9.49
CA ASP A 22 -4.15 5.16 -8.24
C ASP A 22 -5.43 4.31 -8.09
N SER A 23 -6.13 4.35 -6.95
CA SER A 23 -7.38 3.58 -6.72
C SER A 23 -8.60 4.49 -6.70
N ALA A 24 -9.69 4.10 -7.38
CA ALA A 24 -10.87 4.94 -7.56
C ALA A 24 -11.63 5.12 -6.24
N TRP A 25 -11.43 4.15 -5.33
CA TRP A 25 -12.02 4.15 -4.00
C TRP A 25 -11.05 4.63 -2.93
N TYR A 26 -9.74 4.61 -3.20
CA TYR A 26 -8.70 5.04 -2.26
C TYR A 26 -7.80 6.10 -2.91
N PRO A 27 -8.21 7.39 -2.89
CA PRO A 27 -7.49 8.45 -3.59
C PRO A 27 -6.06 8.69 -3.09
N THR A 28 -5.72 8.24 -1.88
CA THR A 28 -4.35 8.35 -1.33
C THR A 28 -3.48 7.11 -1.57
N MET A 29 -4.00 6.11 -2.27
CA MET A 29 -3.28 4.90 -2.61
C MET A 29 -2.69 5.01 -4.01
N ARG A 30 -1.40 4.69 -4.12
CA ARG A 30 -0.69 4.50 -5.38
C ARG A 30 -0.49 3.01 -5.65
N LEU A 31 -0.69 2.60 -6.89
CA LEU A 31 -0.61 1.23 -7.36
C LEU A 31 0.71 1.03 -8.11
N TYR A 32 1.45 -0.01 -7.74
CA TYR A 32 2.70 -0.40 -8.39
C TYR A 32 2.52 -1.78 -8.99
N ARG A 33 2.37 -1.82 -10.32
CA ARG A 33 2.14 -3.05 -11.07
C ARG A 33 3.44 -3.64 -11.60
N GLN A 34 3.52 -4.96 -11.59
CA GLN A 34 4.60 -5.66 -12.30
C GLN A 34 4.55 -5.38 -13.81
N ASP A 35 5.71 -5.15 -14.42
CA ASP A 35 5.82 -5.01 -15.86
C ASP A 35 5.74 -6.38 -16.56
N ALA A 36 6.27 -7.42 -15.91
CA ALA A 36 6.22 -8.82 -16.33
C ALA A 36 5.81 -9.75 -15.16
N PHE A 37 5.27 -10.93 -15.48
CA PHE A 37 4.92 -11.91 -14.45
C PHE A 37 6.13 -12.28 -13.59
N GLY A 38 5.98 -12.13 -12.27
CA GLY A 38 7.03 -12.48 -11.31
C GLY A 38 8.08 -11.41 -11.09
N ASP A 39 8.05 -10.28 -11.82
CA ASP A 39 8.98 -9.17 -11.63
C ASP A 39 8.62 -8.32 -10.39
N TRP A 40 8.80 -8.91 -9.21
CA TRP A 40 8.64 -8.19 -7.95
C TRP A 40 9.85 -7.30 -7.63
N ALA A 41 11.03 -7.66 -8.13
CA ALA A 41 12.24 -6.87 -7.93
C ALA A 41 12.10 -5.48 -8.57
N GLY A 42 11.58 -5.40 -9.80
CA GLY A 42 11.30 -4.14 -10.48
C GLY A 42 10.26 -3.30 -9.74
N VAL A 43 9.18 -3.91 -9.26
CA VAL A 43 8.16 -3.23 -8.46
C VAL A 43 8.74 -2.66 -7.16
N ILE A 44 9.55 -3.44 -6.44
CA ILE A 44 10.20 -2.99 -5.19
C ILE A 44 11.18 -1.85 -5.47
N ALA A 45 11.94 -1.91 -6.56
CA ALA A 45 12.86 -0.84 -6.95
C ALA A 45 12.11 0.48 -7.21
N LYS A 46 10.98 0.43 -7.93
CA LYS A 46 10.12 1.60 -8.16
C LYS A 46 9.58 2.18 -6.85
N VAL A 47 9.13 1.32 -5.93
CA VAL A 47 8.63 1.76 -4.62
C VAL A 47 9.75 2.38 -3.78
N ALA A 48 10.93 1.76 -3.74
CA ALA A 48 12.08 2.27 -2.99
C ALA A 48 12.55 3.63 -3.51
N HIS A 49 12.57 3.82 -4.84
CA HIS A 49 12.85 5.10 -5.47
C HIS A 49 11.87 6.18 -4.99
N ASP A 50 10.56 5.91 -5.06
CA ASP A 50 9.53 6.86 -4.68
C ASP A 50 9.51 7.16 -3.17
N LEU A 51 9.86 6.17 -2.34
CA LEU A 51 9.95 6.33 -0.89
C LEU A 51 11.24 7.02 -0.43
N GLY A 52 12.30 7.05 -1.23
CA GLY A 52 13.60 7.60 -0.84
C GLY A 52 13.54 9.07 -0.38
N GLY A 53 12.57 9.84 -0.89
CA GLY A 53 12.29 11.21 -0.47
C GLY A 53 11.00 11.38 0.33
N PHE A 54 10.27 10.31 0.62
CA PHE A 54 8.98 10.42 1.28
C PHE A 54 9.15 10.76 2.76
N ARG A 55 8.63 11.93 3.15
CA ARG A 55 8.50 12.32 4.53
C ARG A 55 7.03 12.12 4.96
N PRO A 56 6.77 11.36 6.04
CA PRO A 56 5.41 11.25 6.55
C PRO A 56 4.88 12.64 6.94
N PRO A 57 3.57 12.88 6.80
CA PRO A 57 2.98 14.15 7.22
C PRO A 57 3.24 14.38 8.71
N ALA A 58 3.59 15.63 9.06
CA ALA A 58 3.90 16.00 10.44
C ALA A 58 2.73 15.65 11.37
N GLY A 59 2.99 14.86 12.41
CA GLY A 59 1.99 14.43 13.41
C GLY A 59 1.75 12.92 13.53
N GLU A 60 2.33 12.08 12.65
CA GLU A 60 2.14 10.61 12.72
C GLU A 60 3.25 9.83 13.47
N GLU A 61 4.41 10.44 13.75
CA GLU A 61 5.57 9.79 14.40
C GLU A 61 5.29 9.27 15.82
N GLY A 62 4.23 9.75 16.48
CA GLY A 62 3.94 9.48 17.90
C GLY A 62 2.86 8.43 18.19
N LYS A 63 2.18 7.85 17.20
CA LYS A 63 1.07 6.90 17.45
C LYS A 63 1.57 5.47 17.67
N LYS A 64 2.45 5.26 18.66
CA LYS A 64 2.78 3.92 19.19
C LYS A 64 1.46 3.24 19.57
N ARG A 65 1.18 2.08 18.98
CA ARG A 65 -0.03 1.29 19.22
C ARG A 65 -0.14 1.00 20.73
N ARG A 66 -0.96 1.77 21.45
CA ARG A 66 -1.43 1.35 22.79
C ARG A 66 -2.23 0.06 22.59
N GLY A 67 -1.84 -0.97 23.32
CA GLY A 67 -2.17 -2.38 23.07
C GLY A 67 -3.64 -2.64 22.78
N LEU A 68 -3.87 -3.42 21.72
CA LEU A 68 -5.18 -3.94 21.37
C LEU A 68 -5.23 -5.44 21.68
N THR A 69 -5.04 -5.79 22.95
CA THR A 69 -5.49 -7.09 23.47
C THR A 69 -6.86 -6.86 24.08
N ARG A 70 -7.89 -6.78 23.25
CA ARG A 70 -9.27 -7.03 23.71
C ARG A 70 -9.71 -8.33 23.02
N LEU A 71 -9.61 -9.42 23.79
CA LEU A 71 -10.10 -10.74 23.44
C LEU A 71 -11.54 -10.62 22.94
N LEU A 72 -11.81 -11.14 21.74
CA LEU A 72 -13.13 -11.11 21.13
C LEU A 72 -13.98 -12.29 21.65
N PRO A 73 -15.22 -12.05 22.11
CA PRO A 73 -16.02 -13.01 22.87
C PRO A 73 -16.67 -14.16 22.06
N TRP A 74 -16.38 -14.29 20.77
CA TRP A 74 -17.08 -15.23 19.87
C TRP A 74 -16.24 -16.45 19.43
N LYS A 75 -15.08 -16.71 20.05
CA LYS A 75 -14.44 -18.03 19.97
C LYS A 75 -15.07 -18.97 21.00
N ARG A 76 -16.25 -19.51 20.67
CA ARG A 76 -16.79 -20.76 21.19
C ARG A 76 -17.41 -21.53 20.04
#